data_AF-A0A9W4URA4-F1
#
_entry.id   AF-A0A9W4URA4-F1
#
_cell.length_a   1.000
_cell.length_b   1.000
_cell.length_c   1.000
_cell.angle_alpha   90.00
_cell.angle_beta   90.00
_cell.angle_gamma   90.00
#
_symmetry.space_group_name_H-M   'P 1'
#
loop_
_entity.id
_entity.type
_entity.pdbx_description
1 polymer ?
#
loop_
_entity_poly.entity_id
_entity_poly.type
_entity_poly.pdbx_seq_one_letter_code
_entity_poly.pdbx_strand_id
1 'polypeptide(L)'
;MGASVWHGFFTPQKLVFNFLFWGFHWAIFAIGWWKQQGDARLAPLNALQFSVWISRGAGLVLSVDTMVIVMPMCRNILRVIRPKIRWLPLDESMWFHRQVAYAMLFFTILHTSAHYVNFFNVERTQVRPQIALQIHYSEAGGITGHIMLLCMLLIYTTAHHRIRQQSFETFWYTHHLFIPFLLGMYTHATSCFVRDTAPSFSPFDSENFWTHCIGYEGWRWELFGGGFYLLDRLYREVRCRRQTQIVKVVRHPYDAVEIQFTKPSMKYKPGQWLFLNCPEVSYHQWHPFTITSCPQDPYISVHVRQVGDFTRALADALGAGQSQSKLYDELDPMGMYEIALQHGQKMPALRIDGPYGAPAEDVFENEIAVLIGTGIGVTPWASILKSIYHMRLSPNPPKRLRRVEFIWVCKDTSSFEWFQTLLSSLEAQSTNGSGNEQDQFLRIHTYLTQKIDSNTAQNIVLNSVGTDKDPLTELKSRTNFGRPDFHRLLAGMRDGIIDRTYMSGLESTLRTDVGVYFCGPNVAARDIRKACKGAKCQEVNFKFWKEHF
;
A
#
# COMPACT_ATOMS: atom_id res chain seq x y z
N MET A 1 21.03 20.25 3.28
CA MET A 1 19.73 19.62 2.94
C MET A 1 19.72 18.82 1.61
N GLY A 2 20.84 18.56 0.92
CA GLY A 2 20.84 17.84 -0.37
C GLY A 2 21.47 16.43 -0.40
N ALA A 3 22.25 16.02 0.61
CA ALA A 3 23.08 14.81 0.50
C ALA A 3 22.38 13.48 0.86
N SER A 4 21.28 13.48 1.61
CA SER A 4 20.68 12.24 2.13
C SER A 4 19.74 11.51 1.18
N VAL A 5 19.22 12.19 0.15
CA VAL A 5 18.29 11.59 -0.83
C VAL A 5 19.05 10.67 -1.79
N TRP A 6 20.23 11.08 -2.25
CA TRP A 6 21.07 10.33 -3.19
C TRP A 6 21.59 9.02 -2.59
N HIS A 7 22.05 9.01 -1.34
CA HIS A 7 22.55 7.79 -0.68
C HIS A 7 21.49 6.67 -0.56
N GLY A 8 20.19 7.02 -0.59
CA GLY A 8 19.11 6.05 -0.58
C GLY A 8 18.89 5.32 -1.91
N PHE A 9 19.41 5.84 -3.02
CA PHE A 9 19.35 5.22 -4.35
C PHE A 9 20.53 4.28 -4.61
N PHE A 10 21.68 4.53 -3.97
CA PHE A 10 22.92 3.76 -4.15
C PHE A 10 23.08 2.60 -3.16
N THR A 11 22.00 2.08 -2.56
CA THR A 11 22.13 0.83 -1.79
C THR A 11 22.46 -0.31 -2.75
N PRO A 12 23.34 -1.27 -2.37
CA PRO A 12 23.76 -2.35 -3.27
C PRO A 12 22.59 -3.10 -3.92
N GLN A 13 21.53 -3.36 -3.16
CA GLN A 13 20.31 -4.01 -3.66
C GLN A 13 19.57 -3.17 -4.72
N LYS A 14 19.47 -1.85 -4.52
CA LYS A 14 18.83 -0.95 -5.50
C LYS A 14 19.70 -0.72 -6.72
N LEU A 15 21.02 -0.74 -6.57
CA LEU A 15 21.94 -0.67 -7.70
C LEU A 15 21.83 -1.91 -8.57
N VAL A 16 21.82 -3.10 -7.98
CA VAL A 16 21.59 -4.36 -8.70
C VAL A 16 20.22 -4.33 -9.38
N PHE A 17 19.16 -3.92 -8.68
CA PHE A 17 17.84 -3.77 -9.29
C PHE A 17 17.87 -2.81 -10.48
N ASN A 18 18.40 -1.59 -10.33
CA ASN A 18 18.41 -0.60 -11.40
C ASN A 18 19.24 -1.05 -12.59
N PHE A 19 20.39 -1.70 -12.34
CA PHE A 19 21.23 -2.27 -13.40
C PHE A 19 20.48 -3.33 -14.20
N LEU A 20 19.84 -4.29 -13.52
CA LEU A 20 19.06 -5.34 -14.19
C LEU A 20 17.82 -4.78 -14.88
N PHE A 21 17.09 -3.89 -14.21
CA PHE A 21 15.86 -3.29 -14.71
C PHE A 21 16.13 -2.44 -15.95
N TRP A 22 17.01 -1.43 -15.87
CA TRP A 22 17.33 -0.60 -17.03
C TRP A 22 18.15 -1.36 -18.07
N GLY A 23 19.01 -2.29 -17.66
CA GLY A 23 19.71 -3.19 -18.59
C GLY A 23 18.73 -4.01 -19.43
N PHE A 24 17.66 -4.53 -18.82
CA PHE A 24 16.58 -5.22 -19.54
C PHE A 24 15.86 -4.31 -20.53
N HIS A 25 15.50 -3.08 -20.15
CA HIS A 25 14.81 -2.14 -21.06
C HIS A 25 15.72 -1.74 -22.23
N TRP A 26 16.99 -1.43 -21.97
CA TRP A 26 17.95 -1.09 -23.02
C TRP A 26 18.27 -2.29 -23.92
N ALA A 27 18.30 -3.51 -23.38
CA ALA A 27 18.44 -4.72 -24.18
C ALA A 27 17.24 -4.90 -25.12
N ILE A 28 16.01 -4.73 -24.63
CA ILE A 28 14.80 -4.79 -25.47
C ILE A 28 14.82 -3.67 -26.52
N PHE A 29 15.20 -2.45 -26.14
CA PHE A 29 15.35 -1.33 -27.07
C PHE A 29 16.35 -1.69 -28.19
N ALA A 30 17.52 -2.22 -27.83
CA ALA A 30 18.54 -2.64 -28.78
C ALA A 30 18.07 -3.79 -29.68
N ILE A 31 17.28 -4.74 -29.16
CA ILE A 31 16.65 -5.81 -29.96
C ILE A 31 15.66 -5.20 -30.96
N GLY A 32 14.81 -4.27 -30.54
CA GLY A 32 13.84 -3.61 -31.43
C GLY A 32 14.54 -2.82 -32.53
N TRP A 33 15.60 -2.10 -32.17
CA TRP A 33 16.49 -1.42 -33.11
C TRP A 33 17.10 -2.39 -34.11
N TRP A 34 17.76 -3.45 -33.62
CA TRP A 34 18.44 -4.44 -34.43
C TRP A 34 17.48 -5.15 -35.39
N LYS A 35 16.27 -5.48 -34.93
CA LYS A 35 15.21 -6.05 -35.77
C LYS A 35 14.81 -5.09 -36.89
N GLN A 36 14.64 -3.80 -36.60
CA GLN A 36 14.30 -2.81 -37.63
C GLN A 36 15.42 -2.65 -38.66
N GLN A 37 16.68 -2.57 -38.21
CA GLN A 37 17.83 -2.36 -39.07
C GLN A 37 18.19 -3.59 -39.90
N GLY A 38 18.07 -4.80 -39.33
CA GLY A 38 18.52 -6.05 -39.93
C GLY A 38 17.49 -6.76 -40.82
N ASP A 39 16.21 -6.40 -40.76
CA ASP A 39 15.18 -7.03 -41.59
C ASP A 39 15.14 -6.43 -43.01
N ALA A 40 15.43 -7.27 -44.01
CA ALA A 40 15.45 -6.88 -45.41
C ALA A 40 14.09 -6.34 -45.90
N ARG A 41 12.98 -6.82 -45.32
CA ARG A 41 11.62 -6.39 -45.68
C ARG A 41 11.34 -4.94 -45.27
N LEU A 42 12.07 -4.45 -44.28
CA LEU A 42 11.95 -3.09 -43.74
C LEU A 42 13.01 -2.12 -44.30
N ALA A 43 13.79 -2.55 -45.29
CA ALA A 43 14.84 -1.74 -45.92
C ALA A 43 14.35 -0.36 -46.41
N PRO A 44 13.15 -0.20 -47.02
CA PRO A 44 12.66 1.12 -47.42
C PRO A 44 12.49 2.08 -46.24
N LEU A 45 12.04 1.57 -45.09
CA LEU A 45 11.87 2.38 -43.88
C LEU A 45 13.20 2.75 -43.24
N ASN A 46 14.26 1.95 -43.44
CA ASN A 46 15.60 2.27 -42.94
C ASN A 46 16.23 3.51 -43.61
N ALA A 47 15.65 4.02 -44.70
CA ALA A 47 15.99 5.34 -45.25
C ALA A 47 15.71 6.49 -44.26
N LEU A 48 14.83 6.29 -43.27
CA LEU A 48 14.55 7.24 -42.20
C LEU A 48 15.64 7.24 -41.10
N GLN A 49 16.58 6.30 -41.15
CA GLN A 49 17.74 6.18 -40.24
C GLN A 49 17.34 6.18 -38.74
N PHE A 50 17.98 7.04 -37.94
CA PHE A 50 17.86 7.07 -36.49
C PHE A 50 16.43 7.21 -35.98
N SER A 51 15.57 7.98 -36.66
CA SER A 51 14.21 8.19 -36.17
C SER A 51 13.35 6.92 -36.24
N VAL A 52 13.53 6.06 -37.25
CA VAL A 52 12.78 4.79 -37.29
C VAL A 52 13.37 3.77 -36.33
N TRP A 53 14.69 3.72 -36.19
CA TRP A 53 15.32 2.77 -35.27
C TRP A 53 15.01 3.07 -33.81
N ILE A 54 15.03 4.35 -33.43
CA ILE A 54 14.65 4.82 -32.08
C ILE A 54 13.17 4.52 -31.82
N SER A 55 12.28 4.87 -32.76
CA SER A 55 10.84 4.70 -32.53
C SER A 55 10.45 3.23 -32.38
N ARG A 56 11.15 2.33 -33.11
CA ARG A 56 10.94 0.88 -33.04
C ARG A 56 11.53 0.28 -31.78
N GLY A 57 12.78 0.62 -31.43
CA GLY A 57 13.36 0.22 -30.15
C GLY A 57 12.46 0.60 -28.97
N ALA A 58 12.02 1.86 -28.91
CA ALA A 58 11.14 2.35 -27.85
C ALA A 58 9.75 1.71 -27.89
N GLY A 59 9.17 1.49 -29.08
CA GLY A 59 7.87 0.84 -29.23
C GLY A 59 7.84 -0.61 -28.73
N LEU A 60 8.93 -1.36 -28.89
CA LEU A 60 9.03 -2.71 -28.34
C LEU A 60 9.10 -2.70 -26.81
N VAL A 61 9.87 -1.77 -26.23
CA VAL A 61 9.92 -1.57 -24.77
C VAL A 61 8.53 -1.24 -24.23
N LEU A 62 7.84 -0.28 -24.83
CA LEU A 62 6.49 0.14 -24.43
C LEU A 62 5.48 -1.01 -24.52
N SER A 63 5.58 -1.88 -25.53
CA SER A 63 4.70 -3.06 -25.66
C SER A 63 4.85 -4.01 -24.47
N VAL A 64 6.10 -4.25 -24.04
CA VAL A 64 6.39 -5.09 -22.86
C VAL A 64 5.97 -4.38 -21.58
N ASP A 65 6.28 -3.10 -21.42
CA ASP A 65 5.96 -2.35 -20.21
C ASP A 65 4.45 -2.21 -19.99
N THR A 66 3.66 -2.13 -21.07
CA THR A 66 2.19 -2.09 -20.99
C THR A 66 1.61 -3.39 -20.43
N MET A 67 2.25 -4.54 -20.68
CA MET A 67 1.91 -5.79 -19.99
C MET A 67 2.36 -5.74 -18.52
N VAL A 68 3.60 -5.30 -18.28
CA VAL A 68 4.23 -5.38 -16.95
C VAL A 68 3.60 -4.39 -15.96
N ILE A 69 3.07 -3.24 -16.39
CA ILE A 69 2.53 -2.19 -15.50
C ILE A 69 1.30 -2.65 -14.70
N VAL A 70 0.50 -3.57 -15.24
CA VAL A 70 -0.73 -4.09 -14.59
C VAL A 70 -0.47 -5.29 -13.68
N MET A 71 0.61 -6.04 -13.91
CA MET A 71 0.94 -7.24 -13.12
C MET A 71 1.08 -6.97 -11.61
N PRO A 72 1.74 -5.88 -11.15
CA PRO A 72 1.87 -5.55 -9.74
C PRO A 72 0.54 -5.15 -9.07
N MET A 73 -0.50 -4.88 -9.87
CA MET A 73 -1.84 -4.54 -9.38
C MET A 73 -2.75 -5.77 -9.25
N CYS A 74 -2.31 -6.94 -9.73
CA CYS A 74 -3.01 -8.22 -9.60
C CYS A 74 -2.78 -8.82 -8.20
N ARG A 75 -3.44 -8.25 -7.18
CA ARG A 75 -3.13 -8.51 -5.77
C ARG A 75 -3.39 -9.96 -5.33
N ASN A 76 -4.37 -10.66 -5.91
CA ASN A 76 -4.62 -12.06 -5.53
C ASN A 76 -3.55 -12.98 -6.10
N ILE A 77 -3.08 -12.70 -7.32
CA ILE A 77 -1.95 -13.41 -7.93
C ILE A 77 -0.69 -13.18 -7.09
N LEU A 78 -0.39 -11.93 -6.73
CA LEU A 78 0.73 -11.60 -5.87
C LEU A 78 0.65 -12.30 -4.50
N ARG A 79 -0.53 -12.44 -3.91
CA ARG A 79 -0.72 -13.18 -2.65
C ARG A 79 -0.26 -14.64 -2.75
N VAL A 80 -0.44 -15.29 -3.91
CA VAL A 80 -0.05 -16.69 -4.13
C VAL A 80 1.44 -16.82 -4.47
N ILE A 81 1.99 -15.86 -5.23
CA ILE A 81 3.38 -15.89 -5.69
C ILE A 81 4.35 -15.41 -4.60
N ARG A 82 3.97 -14.39 -3.82
CA ARG A 82 4.81 -13.75 -2.79
C ARG A 82 5.50 -14.76 -1.85
N PRO A 83 4.81 -15.75 -1.25
CA PRO A 83 5.46 -16.71 -0.35
C PRO A 83 6.47 -17.63 -1.05
N LYS A 84 6.31 -17.86 -2.36
CA LYS A 84 7.11 -18.79 -3.17
C LYS A 84 8.38 -18.15 -3.72
N ILE A 85 8.35 -16.84 -3.98
CA ILE A 85 9.47 -16.11 -4.61
C ILE A 85 9.98 -15.02 -3.67
N ARG A 86 10.73 -15.41 -2.63
CA ARG A 86 11.25 -14.49 -1.61
C ARG A 86 12.42 -13.61 -2.08
N TRP A 87 13.08 -13.95 -3.18
CA TRP A 87 14.23 -13.18 -3.70
C TRP A 87 13.81 -11.94 -4.49
N LEU A 88 12.58 -11.92 -5.01
CA LEU A 88 12.01 -10.78 -5.72
C LEU A 88 11.24 -9.91 -4.71
N PRO A 89 11.47 -8.58 -4.63
CA PRO A 89 10.82 -7.70 -3.66
C PRO A 89 9.36 -7.40 -4.05
N LEU A 90 8.53 -8.45 -4.11
CA LEU A 90 7.10 -8.40 -4.41
C LEU A 90 6.31 -7.64 -3.33
N ASP A 91 6.91 -7.42 -2.15
CA ASP A 91 6.39 -6.59 -1.07
C ASP A 91 6.24 -5.11 -1.47
N GLU A 92 7.09 -4.64 -2.40
CA GLU A 92 7.05 -3.28 -2.90
C GLU A 92 6.41 -3.21 -4.29
N SER A 93 5.36 -4.00 -4.55
CA SER A 93 4.68 -4.05 -5.85
C SER A 93 4.25 -2.67 -6.37
N MET A 94 3.77 -1.80 -5.49
CA MET A 94 3.44 -0.41 -5.83
C MET A 94 4.67 0.44 -6.16
N TRP A 95 5.82 0.16 -5.57
CA TRP A 95 7.07 0.84 -5.93
C TRP A 95 7.54 0.38 -7.31
N PHE A 96 7.49 -0.92 -7.58
CA PHE A 96 7.83 -1.49 -8.88
C PHE A 96 6.91 -0.96 -9.99
N HIS A 97 5.60 -0.89 -9.77
CA HIS A 97 4.65 -0.23 -10.70
C HIS A 97 5.07 1.21 -11.02
N ARG A 98 5.54 1.99 -10.04
CA ARG A 98 6.06 3.33 -10.31
C ARG A 98 7.35 3.32 -11.13
N GLN A 99 8.24 2.36 -10.92
CA GLN A 99 9.46 2.24 -11.74
C GLN A 99 9.11 1.94 -13.21
N VAL A 100 8.19 1.01 -13.45
CA VAL A 100 7.67 0.72 -14.79
C VAL A 100 7.01 1.96 -15.40
N ALA A 101 6.19 2.69 -14.64
CA ALA A 101 5.62 3.96 -15.11
C ALA A 101 6.71 4.98 -15.50
N TYR A 102 7.78 5.14 -14.72
CA TYR A 102 8.87 6.06 -15.08
C TYR A 102 9.59 5.62 -16.36
N ALA A 103 9.82 4.32 -16.54
CA ALA A 103 10.37 3.78 -17.78
C ALA A 103 9.44 4.02 -18.98
N MET A 104 8.15 3.72 -18.83
CA MET A 104 7.13 3.99 -19.84
C MET A 104 7.13 5.46 -20.26
N LEU A 105 7.13 6.40 -19.30
CA LEU A 105 7.16 7.83 -19.63
C LEU A 105 8.39 8.19 -20.47
N PHE A 106 9.57 7.71 -20.08
CA PHE A 106 10.81 7.96 -20.81
C PHE A 106 10.76 7.41 -22.24
N PHE A 107 10.37 6.14 -22.41
CA PHE A 107 10.29 5.51 -23.72
C PHE A 107 9.13 6.06 -24.56
N THR A 108 8.04 6.53 -23.96
CA THR A 108 6.97 7.25 -24.68
C THR A 108 7.50 8.55 -25.27
N ILE A 109 8.27 9.34 -24.51
CA ILE A 109 8.87 10.58 -25.04
C ILE A 109 9.80 10.26 -26.22
N LEU A 110 10.66 9.24 -26.08
CA LEU A 110 11.54 8.80 -27.18
C LEU A 110 10.74 8.30 -28.40
N HIS A 111 9.74 7.45 -28.18
CA HIS A 111 8.91 6.88 -29.23
C HIS A 111 8.15 7.95 -29.99
N THR A 112 7.43 8.83 -29.28
CA THR A 112 6.63 9.90 -29.88
C THR A 112 7.50 10.92 -30.61
N SER A 113 8.59 11.41 -29.99
CA SER A 113 9.48 12.37 -30.65
C SER A 113 10.10 11.80 -31.92
N ALA A 114 10.54 10.53 -31.89
CA ALA A 114 11.06 9.85 -33.07
C ALA A 114 9.99 9.63 -34.15
N HIS A 115 8.74 9.34 -33.76
CA HIS A 115 7.61 9.26 -34.71
C HIS A 115 7.29 10.60 -35.37
N TYR A 116 7.34 11.72 -34.65
CA TYR A 116 7.13 13.04 -35.25
C TYR A 116 8.19 13.35 -36.31
N VAL A 117 9.45 13.00 -36.04
CA VAL A 117 10.54 13.10 -37.02
C VAL A 117 10.32 12.14 -38.20
N ASN A 118 9.85 10.91 -37.94
CA ASN A 118 9.51 9.95 -39.00
C ASN A 118 8.40 10.47 -39.90
N PHE A 119 7.34 11.06 -39.36
CA PHE A 119 6.20 11.54 -40.16
C PHE A 119 6.64 12.65 -41.11
N PHE A 120 7.44 13.60 -40.61
CA PHE A 120 8.07 14.63 -41.45
C PHE A 120 8.99 14.02 -42.53
N ASN A 121 9.83 13.05 -42.15
CA ASN A 121 10.75 12.42 -43.10
C ASN A 121 10.04 11.55 -44.14
N VAL A 122 8.94 10.87 -43.78
CA VAL A 122 8.10 10.11 -44.73
C VAL A 122 7.52 11.03 -45.78
N GLU A 123 6.97 12.18 -45.37
CA GLU A 123 6.48 13.19 -46.30
C GLU A 123 7.61 13.76 -47.17
N ARG A 124 8.77 14.07 -46.58
CA ARG A 124 9.90 14.65 -47.33
C ARG A 124 10.49 13.67 -48.36
N THR A 125 10.65 12.41 -47.97
CA THR A 125 11.30 11.39 -48.80
C THR A 125 10.32 10.68 -49.73
N GLN A 126 9.01 10.84 -49.51
CA GLN A 126 7.95 10.14 -50.21
C GLN A 126 8.18 8.61 -50.27
N VAL A 127 8.85 8.05 -49.24
CA VAL A 127 8.95 6.60 -49.05
C VAL A 127 7.55 5.97 -49.01
N ARG A 128 6.55 6.77 -48.61
CA ARG A 128 5.13 6.48 -48.80
C ARG A 128 4.40 7.74 -49.29
N PRO A 129 3.38 7.60 -50.17
CA PRO A 129 2.62 8.73 -50.70
C PRO A 129 1.58 9.22 -49.67
N GLN A 130 2.05 9.72 -48.53
CA GLN A 130 1.24 10.27 -47.45
C GLN A 130 1.89 11.55 -46.93
N ILE A 131 1.07 12.54 -46.59
CA ILE A 131 1.53 13.76 -45.90
C ILE A 131 1.56 13.53 -44.37
N ALA A 132 2.42 14.23 -43.65
CA ALA A 132 2.56 14.04 -42.20
C ALA A 132 1.24 14.27 -41.46
N LEU A 133 0.42 15.24 -41.92
CA LEU A 133 -0.87 15.54 -41.30
C LEU A 133 -1.86 14.36 -41.38
N GLN A 134 -1.88 13.63 -42.49
CA GLN A 134 -2.70 12.42 -42.64
C GLN A 134 -2.22 11.32 -41.70
N ILE A 135 -0.90 11.16 -41.54
CA ILE A 135 -0.33 10.18 -40.63
C ILE A 135 -0.67 10.52 -39.16
N HIS A 136 -0.71 11.81 -38.79
CA HIS A 136 -1.05 12.22 -37.43
C HIS A 136 -2.53 12.02 -37.07
N TYR A 137 -3.45 12.30 -37.99
CA TYR A 137 -4.87 12.47 -37.65
C TYR A 137 -5.85 11.61 -38.44
N SER A 138 -5.39 10.87 -39.45
CA SER A 138 -6.23 9.94 -40.22
C SER A 138 -5.85 8.49 -39.99
N GLU A 139 -4.56 8.22 -39.71
CA GLU A 139 -4.09 6.87 -39.36
C GLU A 139 -4.42 6.52 -37.90
N ALA A 140 -4.81 5.25 -37.68
CA ALA A 140 -5.18 4.77 -36.34
C ALA A 140 -4.04 4.98 -35.33
N GLY A 141 -2.79 4.73 -35.73
CA GLY A 141 -1.61 4.93 -34.88
C GLY A 141 -1.45 6.39 -34.44
N GLY A 142 -1.66 7.34 -35.35
CA GLY A 142 -1.62 8.77 -35.02
C GLY A 142 -2.72 9.18 -34.04
N ILE A 143 -3.98 8.86 -34.35
CA ILE A 143 -5.14 9.24 -33.53
C ILE A 143 -5.04 8.65 -32.12
N THR A 144 -4.85 7.33 -32.03
CA THR A 144 -4.74 6.62 -30.74
C THR A 144 -3.52 7.11 -29.96
N GLY A 145 -2.39 7.40 -30.63
CA GLY A 145 -1.20 7.97 -30.01
C GLY A 145 -1.49 9.27 -29.25
N HIS A 146 -2.21 10.22 -29.87
CA HIS A 146 -2.56 11.48 -29.20
C HIS A 146 -3.52 11.29 -28.04
N ILE A 147 -4.51 10.41 -28.17
CA ILE A 147 -5.47 10.08 -27.09
C ILE A 147 -4.71 9.49 -25.89
N MET A 148 -3.79 8.55 -26.14
CA MET A 148 -2.97 7.93 -25.10
C MET A 148 -2.03 8.95 -24.43
N LEU A 149 -1.42 9.85 -25.19
CA LEU A 149 -0.58 10.92 -24.64
C LEU A 149 -1.37 11.86 -23.72
N LEU A 150 -2.60 12.22 -24.10
CA LEU A 150 -3.49 13.02 -23.24
C LEU A 150 -3.84 12.26 -21.95
N CYS A 151 -4.20 10.98 -22.06
CA CYS A 151 -4.47 10.14 -20.90
C CYS A 151 -3.24 10.06 -19.97
N MET A 152 -2.05 9.82 -20.53
CA MET A 152 -0.80 9.80 -19.77
C MET A 152 -0.53 11.14 -19.09
N LEU A 153 -0.69 12.27 -19.77
CA LEU A 153 -0.50 13.59 -19.16
C LEU A 153 -1.39 13.77 -17.91
N LEU A 154 -2.69 13.45 -18.02
CA LEU A 154 -3.63 13.56 -16.91
C LEU A 154 -3.33 12.57 -15.78
N ILE A 155 -2.97 11.32 -16.10
CA ILE A 155 -2.62 10.29 -15.11
C ILE A 155 -1.35 10.69 -14.34
N TYR A 156 -0.28 11.10 -15.04
CA TYR A 156 1.02 11.36 -14.41
C TYR A 156 1.02 12.63 -13.58
N THR A 157 0.29 13.66 -14.02
CA THR A 157 0.15 14.91 -13.25
C THR A 157 -0.52 14.65 -11.91
N THR A 158 -1.69 14.01 -11.89
CA THR A 158 -2.43 13.75 -10.64
C THR A 158 -1.80 12.65 -9.78
N ALA A 159 -1.09 11.69 -10.38
CA ALA A 159 -0.34 10.67 -9.65
C ALA A 159 0.91 11.20 -8.94
N HIS A 160 1.31 12.46 -9.20
CA HIS A 160 2.41 13.10 -8.51
C HIS A 160 2.14 13.15 -6.99
N HIS A 161 3.16 12.80 -6.19
CA HIS A 161 3.01 12.59 -4.74
C HIS A 161 2.36 13.76 -4.00
N ARG A 162 2.69 15.01 -4.37
CA ARG A 162 2.11 16.21 -3.75
C ARG A 162 0.62 16.35 -4.04
N ILE A 163 0.21 16.12 -5.30
CA ILE A 163 -1.19 16.28 -5.72
C ILE A 163 -2.04 15.18 -5.11
N ARG A 164 -1.58 13.92 -5.20
CA ARG A 164 -2.27 12.78 -4.59
C ARG A 164 -2.47 12.92 -3.08
N GLN A 165 -1.54 13.55 -2.36
CA GLN A 165 -1.68 13.80 -0.93
C GLN A 165 -2.68 14.92 -0.60
N GLN A 166 -2.89 15.87 -1.53
CA GLN A 166 -3.85 16.96 -1.36
C GLN A 166 -5.27 16.52 -1.74
N SER A 167 -5.42 15.80 -2.85
CA SER A 167 -6.69 15.24 -3.31
C SER A 167 -6.49 13.81 -3.82
N PHE A 168 -6.83 12.84 -2.97
CA PHE A 168 -6.76 11.43 -3.36
C PHE A 168 -7.84 11.06 -4.37
N GLU A 169 -9.02 11.68 -4.30
CA GLU A 169 -10.13 11.40 -5.22
C GLU A 169 -9.81 11.81 -6.65
N THR A 170 -9.24 13.02 -6.85
CA THR A 170 -8.81 13.48 -8.17
C THR A 170 -7.79 12.52 -8.77
N PHE A 171 -6.81 12.08 -7.98
CA PHE A 171 -5.89 11.02 -8.38
C PHE A 171 -6.65 9.76 -8.79
N TRP A 172 -7.55 9.25 -7.95
CA TRP A 172 -8.25 7.99 -8.21
C TRP A 172 -9.07 8.02 -9.51
N TYR A 173 -9.86 9.08 -9.74
CA TYR A 173 -10.69 9.19 -10.94
C TYR A 173 -9.85 9.35 -12.21
N THR A 174 -8.84 10.22 -12.19
CA THR A 174 -7.97 10.41 -13.35
C THR A 174 -7.07 9.20 -13.62
N HIS A 175 -6.70 8.44 -12.59
CA HIS A 175 -5.93 7.21 -12.79
C HIS A 175 -6.72 6.16 -13.58
N HIS A 176 -8.05 6.13 -13.51
CA HIS A 176 -8.91 5.25 -14.32
C HIS A 176 -8.87 5.55 -15.82
N LEU A 177 -8.26 6.67 -16.25
CA LEU A 177 -7.91 6.90 -17.66
C LEU A 177 -6.93 5.84 -18.19
N PHE A 178 -6.39 4.96 -17.35
CA PHE A 178 -5.71 3.75 -17.80
C PHE A 178 -6.61 2.88 -18.70
N ILE A 179 -7.94 2.92 -18.54
CA ILE A 179 -8.89 2.16 -19.37
C ILE A 179 -8.86 2.64 -20.82
N PRO A 180 -9.15 3.92 -21.14
CA PRO A 180 -9.02 4.42 -22.51
C PRO A 180 -7.57 4.34 -23.03
N PHE A 181 -6.56 4.47 -22.17
CA PHE A 181 -5.17 4.24 -22.56
C PHE A 181 -4.93 2.81 -23.06
N LEU A 182 -5.37 1.79 -22.31
CA LEU A 182 -5.25 0.38 -22.73
C LEU A 182 -6.08 0.07 -23.99
N LEU A 183 -7.29 0.63 -24.11
CA LEU A 183 -8.10 0.51 -25.34
C LEU A 183 -7.40 1.15 -26.55
N GLY A 184 -6.73 2.29 -26.34
CA GLY A 184 -5.88 2.92 -27.34
C GLY A 184 -4.73 2.03 -27.77
N MET A 185 -4.03 1.40 -26.80
CA MET A 185 -2.94 0.48 -27.08
C MET A 185 -3.37 -0.73 -27.93
N TYR A 186 -4.54 -1.33 -27.63
CA TYR A 186 -5.09 -2.45 -28.42
C TYR A 186 -5.33 -2.08 -29.89
N THR A 187 -5.62 -0.80 -30.16
CA THR A 187 -5.94 -0.29 -31.49
C THR A 187 -4.78 0.48 -32.14
N HIS A 188 -3.67 0.70 -31.43
CA HIS A 188 -2.58 1.56 -31.89
C HIS A 188 -1.84 0.97 -33.10
N ALA A 189 -1.62 -0.35 -33.11
CA ALA A 189 -0.89 -1.06 -34.15
C ALA A 189 -1.78 -1.57 -35.32
N THR A 190 -3.11 -1.46 -35.21
CA THR A 190 -4.05 -2.13 -36.14
C THR A 190 -4.03 -1.58 -37.57
N SER A 191 -3.60 -0.34 -37.78
CA SER A 191 -3.41 0.27 -39.11
C SER A 191 -2.22 -0.31 -39.88
N CYS A 192 -1.48 -1.25 -39.28
CA CYS A 192 -0.32 -1.86 -39.86
C CYS A 192 0.70 -0.83 -40.40
N PHE A 193 1.00 0.18 -39.57
CA PHE A 193 1.85 1.28 -40.01
C PHE A 193 3.27 0.81 -40.36
N VAL A 194 3.81 -0.21 -39.68
CA VAL A 194 5.12 -0.79 -40.03
C VAL A 194 4.90 -2.07 -40.84
N ARG A 195 5.26 -2.00 -42.13
CA ARG A 195 4.98 -3.01 -43.15
C ARG A 195 5.94 -2.86 -44.32
N ASP A 196 6.05 -3.91 -45.14
CA ASP A 196 6.89 -3.96 -46.33
C ASP A 196 6.18 -3.53 -47.63
N THR A 197 4.86 -3.32 -47.58
CA THR A 197 4.04 -2.89 -48.73
C THR A 197 3.60 -1.43 -48.64
N ALA A 198 3.22 -0.84 -49.78
CA ALA A 198 2.64 0.50 -49.85
C ALA A 198 1.24 0.59 -49.20
N PRO A 199 0.24 -0.25 -49.57
CA PRO A 199 -1.08 -0.22 -48.92
C PRO A 199 -1.01 -0.76 -47.49
N SER A 200 -1.79 -0.16 -46.59
CA SER A 200 -2.04 -0.70 -45.25
C SER A 200 -3.04 -1.84 -45.30
N PHE A 201 -2.84 -2.84 -44.46
CA PHE A 201 -3.79 -3.94 -44.30
C PHE A 201 -4.52 -3.82 -42.96
N SER A 202 -5.81 -4.13 -42.98
CA SER A 202 -6.62 -4.24 -41.77
C SER A 202 -6.39 -5.60 -41.11
N PRO A 203 -6.53 -5.75 -39.78
CA PRO A 203 -6.47 -7.06 -39.12
C PRO A 203 -7.50 -8.07 -39.65
N PHE A 204 -8.56 -7.59 -40.33
CA PHE A 204 -9.57 -8.43 -40.98
C PHE A 204 -9.14 -8.98 -42.35
N ASP A 205 -8.04 -8.47 -42.93
CA ASP A 205 -7.47 -8.91 -44.22
C ASP A 205 -6.54 -10.13 -44.06
N SER A 206 -6.79 -10.96 -43.05
CA SER A 206 -6.22 -12.29 -42.81
C SER A 206 -4.76 -12.42 -43.27
N GLU A 207 -4.52 -13.12 -44.38
CA GLU A 207 -3.19 -13.47 -44.88
C GLU A 207 -2.34 -12.25 -45.16
N ASN A 208 -2.90 -11.19 -45.75
CA ASN A 208 -2.16 -9.97 -46.07
C ASN A 208 -1.68 -9.26 -44.80
N PHE A 209 -2.50 -9.22 -43.76
CA PHE A 209 -2.11 -8.63 -42.48
C PHE A 209 -0.98 -9.44 -41.82
N TRP A 210 -1.15 -10.75 -41.70
CA TRP A 210 -0.18 -11.59 -40.98
C TRP A 210 1.16 -11.77 -41.71
N THR A 211 1.15 -11.64 -43.04
CA THR A 211 2.36 -11.71 -43.84
C THR A 211 3.07 -10.37 -43.86
N HIS A 212 2.40 -9.29 -44.26
CA HIS A 212 3.00 -7.99 -44.57
C HIS A 212 3.10 -7.03 -43.38
N CYS A 213 2.35 -7.28 -42.30
CA CYS A 213 2.48 -6.48 -41.10
C CYS A 213 3.65 -6.90 -40.24
N ILE A 214 4.62 -5.99 -40.11
CA ILE A 214 5.86 -6.21 -39.35
C ILE A 214 5.86 -5.27 -38.12
N GLY A 215 4.70 -4.68 -37.81
CA GLY A 215 4.43 -3.95 -36.58
C GLY A 215 4.70 -4.80 -35.35
N TYR A 216 5.01 -4.13 -34.25
CA TYR A 216 4.90 -4.82 -32.97
C TYR A 216 3.43 -4.79 -32.63
N GLU A 217 2.77 -5.94 -32.80
CA GLU A 217 1.38 -6.18 -32.47
C GLU A 217 1.20 -6.13 -30.94
N GLY A 218 1.35 -4.93 -30.36
CA GLY A 218 1.41 -4.67 -28.91
C GLY A 218 0.21 -5.26 -28.15
N TRP A 219 -0.95 -5.26 -28.80
CA TRP A 219 -2.17 -5.90 -28.34
C TRP A 219 -1.97 -7.36 -27.91
N ARG A 220 -1.02 -8.11 -28.50
CA ARG A 220 -0.70 -9.48 -28.06
C ARG A 220 -0.15 -9.53 -26.64
N TRP A 221 0.76 -8.62 -26.29
CA TRP A 221 1.31 -8.51 -24.94
C TRP A 221 0.25 -8.01 -23.96
N GLU A 222 -0.54 -7.04 -24.39
CA GLU A 222 -1.61 -6.43 -23.61
C GLU A 222 -2.73 -7.42 -23.31
N LEU A 223 -3.08 -8.33 -24.23
CA LEU A 223 -4.10 -9.35 -23.98
C LEU A 223 -3.73 -10.25 -22.82
N PHE A 224 -2.45 -10.61 -22.67
CA PHE A 224 -1.99 -11.37 -21.49
C PHE A 224 -2.08 -10.55 -20.21
N GLY A 225 -1.48 -9.35 -20.19
CA GLY A 225 -1.48 -8.49 -18.99
C GLY A 225 -2.89 -8.06 -18.57
N GLY A 226 -3.66 -7.56 -19.53
CA GLY A 226 -5.05 -7.17 -19.39
C GLY A 226 -5.96 -8.35 -19.04
N GLY A 227 -5.73 -9.52 -19.62
CA GLY A 227 -6.44 -10.76 -19.27
C GLY A 227 -6.22 -11.16 -17.80
N PHE A 228 -4.97 -11.18 -17.33
CA PHE A 228 -4.69 -11.46 -15.91
C PHE A 228 -5.32 -10.43 -14.98
N TYR A 229 -5.22 -9.15 -15.33
CA TYR A 229 -5.83 -8.08 -14.55
C TYR A 229 -7.36 -8.18 -14.51
N LEU A 230 -7.99 -8.48 -15.65
CA LEU A 230 -9.44 -8.65 -15.75
C LEU A 230 -9.90 -9.85 -14.93
N LEU A 231 -9.21 -10.98 -15.01
CA LEU A 231 -9.54 -12.17 -14.19
C LEU A 231 -9.40 -11.88 -12.69
N ASP A 232 -8.32 -11.20 -12.26
CA ASP A 232 -8.16 -10.76 -10.87
C ASP A 232 -9.30 -9.82 -10.45
N ARG A 233 -9.68 -8.87 -11.33
CA ARG A 233 -10.77 -7.92 -11.06
C ARG A 233 -12.13 -8.59 -10.96
N LEU A 234 -12.45 -9.51 -11.87
CA LEU A 234 -13.69 -10.29 -11.84
C LEU A 234 -13.76 -11.16 -10.60
N TYR A 235 -12.67 -11.83 -10.25
CA TYR A 235 -12.59 -12.62 -9.02
C TYR A 235 -12.85 -11.75 -7.77
N ARG A 236 -12.26 -10.54 -7.71
CA ARG A 236 -12.49 -9.60 -6.61
C ARG A 236 -13.93 -9.14 -6.54
N GLU A 237 -14.57 -8.87 -7.66
CA GLU A 237 -15.98 -8.45 -7.73
C GLU A 237 -16.92 -9.56 -7.23
N VAL A 238 -16.65 -10.81 -7.60
CA VAL A 238 -17.40 -11.97 -7.09
C VAL A 238 -17.15 -12.16 -5.59
N ARG A 239 -15.90 -12.05 -5.14
CA ARG A 239 -15.51 -12.23 -3.73
C ARG A 239 -16.13 -11.15 -2.83
N CYS A 240 -16.15 -9.90 -3.28
CA CYS A 240 -16.57 -8.78 -2.44
C CYS A 240 -18.08 -8.77 -2.18
N ARG A 241 -18.87 -9.26 -3.15
CA ARG A 241 -20.33 -9.38 -3.07
C ARG A 241 -20.84 -10.59 -2.27
N ARG A 242 -19.95 -11.49 -1.84
CA ARG A 242 -20.34 -12.59 -0.95
C ARG A 242 -20.95 -12.03 0.35
N GLN A 243 -21.99 -12.71 0.83
CA GLN A 243 -22.78 -12.29 1.99
C GLN A 243 -21.90 -11.81 3.15
N THR A 244 -22.22 -10.61 3.61
CA THR A 244 -21.59 -9.94 4.76
C THR A 244 -22.72 -9.36 5.58
N GLN A 245 -22.75 -9.64 6.89
CA GLN A 245 -23.79 -9.16 7.80
C GLN A 245 -23.15 -8.36 8.91
N ILE A 246 -23.62 -7.12 9.11
CA ILE A 246 -23.25 -6.32 10.29
C ILE A 246 -23.90 -6.96 11.51
N VAL A 247 -23.09 -7.27 12.51
CA VAL A 247 -23.53 -7.82 13.80
C VAL A 247 -23.78 -6.68 14.77
N LYS A 248 -22.84 -5.73 14.84
CA LYS A 248 -22.85 -4.66 15.83
C LYS A 248 -22.10 -3.44 15.31
N VAL A 249 -22.59 -2.26 15.65
CA VAL A 249 -21.91 -0.99 15.42
C VAL A 249 -21.75 -0.29 16.75
N VAL A 250 -20.53 0.14 17.06
CA VAL A 250 -20.21 0.86 18.31
C VAL A 250 -19.64 2.23 17.95
N ARG A 251 -20.28 3.28 18.44
CA ARG A 251 -19.74 4.63 18.42
C ARG A 251 -18.74 4.76 19.56
N HIS A 252 -17.54 5.17 19.21
CA HIS A 252 -16.46 5.48 20.14
C HIS A 252 -16.28 7.00 20.25
N PRO A 253 -15.67 7.48 21.34
CA PRO A 253 -15.23 8.87 21.44
C PRO A 253 -14.33 9.29 20.26
N TYR A 254 -14.23 10.60 20.01
CA TYR A 254 -13.34 11.18 18.99
C TYR A 254 -13.68 10.80 17.53
N ASP A 255 -14.98 10.74 17.23
CA ASP A 255 -15.52 10.44 15.90
C ASP A 255 -14.97 9.14 15.31
N ALA A 256 -14.89 8.10 16.15
CA ALA A 256 -14.52 6.76 15.73
C ALA A 256 -15.74 5.83 15.79
N VAL A 257 -15.84 4.93 14.81
CA VAL A 257 -16.91 3.94 14.70
C VAL A 257 -16.29 2.57 14.54
N GLU A 258 -16.65 1.64 15.40
CA GLU A 258 -16.33 0.24 15.26
C GLU A 258 -17.47 -0.47 14.54
N ILE A 259 -17.14 -1.20 13.48
CA ILE A 259 -18.08 -1.99 12.70
C ILE A 259 -17.70 -3.46 12.89
N GLN A 260 -18.56 -4.23 13.54
CA GLN A 260 -18.42 -5.68 13.69
C GLN A 260 -19.33 -6.38 12.69
N PHE A 261 -18.78 -7.29 11.89
CA PHE A 261 -19.53 -8.01 10.86
C PHE A 261 -19.03 -9.45 10.71
N THR A 262 -19.88 -10.32 10.16
CA THR A 262 -19.53 -11.70 9.82
C THR A 262 -19.39 -11.85 8.31
N LYS A 263 -18.37 -12.59 7.90
CA LYS A 263 -18.15 -12.97 6.50
C LYS A 263 -17.57 -14.39 6.43
N PRO A 264 -18.40 -15.44 6.36
CA PRO A 264 -17.95 -16.84 6.41
C PRO A 264 -16.91 -17.20 5.33
N SER A 265 -16.98 -16.52 4.19
CA SER A 265 -16.05 -16.73 3.08
C SER A 265 -14.63 -16.18 3.31
N MET A 266 -14.40 -15.46 4.40
CA MET A 266 -13.17 -14.73 4.66
C MET A 266 -12.44 -15.32 5.87
N LYS A 267 -11.19 -15.75 5.65
CA LYS A 267 -10.23 -16.10 6.70
C LYS A 267 -9.05 -15.15 6.62
N TYR A 268 -8.62 -14.62 7.76
CA TYR A 268 -7.58 -13.60 7.85
C TYR A 268 -6.56 -13.92 8.95
N LYS A 269 -5.42 -13.24 8.91
CA LYS A 269 -4.39 -13.27 9.94
C LYS A 269 -4.34 -11.92 10.69
N PRO A 270 -3.80 -11.89 11.92
CA PRO A 270 -3.69 -10.65 12.67
C PRO A 270 -2.85 -9.61 11.93
N GLY A 271 -3.25 -8.34 12.03
CA GLY A 271 -2.56 -7.23 11.35
C GLY A 271 -2.87 -7.09 9.85
N GLN A 272 -3.65 -7.99 9.26
CA GLN A 272 -4.15 -7.82 7.90
C GLN A 272 -5.21 -6.72 7.79
N TRP A 273 -5.46 -6.28 6.57
CA TRP A 273 -6.39 -5.21 6.26
C TRP A 273 -7.31 -5.60 5.10
N LEU A 274 -8.36 -4.82 4.87
CA LEU A 274 -9.37 -5.07 3.83
C LEU A 274 -9.82 -3.77 3.19
N PHE A 275 -10.45 -3.83 2.02
CA PHE A 275 -11.24 -2.71 1.52
C PHE A 275 -12.71 -2.90 1.89
N LEU A 276 -13.29 -1.82 2.38
CA LEU A 276 -14.71 -1.70 2.66
C LEU A 276 -15.35 -0.78 1.62
N ASN A 277 -16.51 -1.21 1.13
CA ASN A 277 -17.41 -0.41 0.31
C ASN A 277 -18.82 -0.50 0.91
N CYS A 278 -19.50 0.64 0.96
CA CYS A 278 -20.89 0.77 1.35
C CYS A 278 -21.67 1.32 0.15
N PRO A 279 -22.41 0.50 -0.62
CA PRO A 279 -23.11 0.94 -1.82
C PRO A 279 -24.12 2.06 -1.61
N GLU A 280 -24.66 2.20 -0.39
CA GLU A 280 -25.57 3.29 -0.02
C GLU A 280 -24.88 4.65 0.08
N VAL A 281 -23.58 4.66 0.42
CA VAL A 281 -22.75 5.87 0.42
C VAL A 281 -22.18 6.10 -0.98
N SER A 282 -21.54 5.08 -1.55
CA SER A 282 -20.96 5.14 -2.88
C SER A 282 -20.73 3.74 -3.43
N TYR A 283 -21.14 3.51 -4.68
CA TYR A 283 -20.92 2.22 -5.35
C TYR A 283 -19.46 1.99 -5.76
N HIS A 284 -18.71 3.07 -5.98
CA HIS A 284 -17.39 3.03 -6.61
C HIS A 284 -16.23 3.24 -5.64
N GLN A 285 -16.48 3.85 -4.48
CA GLN A 285 -15.44 4.13 -3.50
C GLN A 285 -15.13 2.91 -2.62
N TRP A 286 -13.85 2.52 -2.62
CA TRP A 286 -13.33 1.43 -1.79
C TRP A 286 -12.25 2.00 -0.89
N HIS A 287 -12.43 1.88 0.43
CA HIS A 287 -11.51 2.45 1.40
C HIS A 287 -10.80 1.35 2.20
N PRO A 288 -9.47 1.44 2.37
CA PRO A 288 -8.71 0.47 3.13
C PRO A 288 -8.90 0.67 4.63
N PHE A 289 -9.15 -0.42 5.37
CA PHE A 289 -9.20 -0.42 6.83
C PHE A 289 -8.48 -1.65 7.38
N THR A 290 -7.75 -1.44 8.46
CA THR A 290 -7.08 -2.50 9.20
C THR A 290 -8.08 -3.30 10.00
N ILE A 291 -7.94 -4.62 10.00
CA ILE A 291 -8.78 -5.50 10.80
C ILE A 291 -8.31 -5.39 12.26
N THR A 292 -9.21 -5.00 13.16
CA THR A 292 -8.92 -4.77 14.58
C THR A 292 -9.28 -5.97 15.45
N SER A 293 -10.15 -6.85 14.96
CA SER A 293 -10.50 -8.11 15.62
C SER A 293 -9.38 -9.14 15.50
N CYS A 294 -9.42 -10.13 16.38
CA CYS A 294 -8.56 -11.29 16.38
C CYS A 294 -9.18 -12.43 15.53
N PRO A 295 -8.41 -13.25 14.80
CA PRO A 295 -8.98 -14.39 14.05
C PRO A 295 -9.78 -15.40 14.89
N GLN A 296 -9.59 -15.39 16.21
CA GLN A 296 -10.33 -16.19 17.18
C GLN A 296 -11.69 -15.58 17.57
N ASP A 297 -11.92 -14.29 17.28
CA ASP A 297 -13.19 -13.61 17.56
C ASP A 297 -14.30 -14.16 16.63
N PRO A 298 -15.56 -14.23 17.11
CA PRO A 298 -16.68 -14.71 16.29
C PRO A 298 -17.11 -13.73 15.19
N TYR A 299 -16.51 -12.54 15.15
CA TYR A 299 -16.76 -11.48 14.18
C TYR A 299 -15.45 -10.89 13.64
N ILE A 300 -15.56 -10.17 12.53
CA ILE A 300 -14.51 -9.32 11.99
C ILE A 300 -14.85 -7.89 12.36
N SER A 301 -13.93 -7.14 12.96
CA SER A 301 -14.13 -5.73 13.27
C SER A 301 -13.12 -4.83 12.58
N VAL A 302 -13.59 -3.63 12.22
CA VAL A 302 -12.77 -2.51 11.73
C VAL A 302 -13.13 -1.25 12.51
N HIS A 303 -12.14 -0.41 12.77
CA HIS A 303 -12.34 0.91 13.39
C HIS A 303 -12.13 1.99 12.34
N VAL A 304 -13.13 2.85 12.17
CA VAL A 304 -13.18 3.91 11.16
C VAL A 304 -13.24 5.25 11.86
N ARG A 305 -12.26 6.12 11.62
CA ARG A 305 -12.30 7.52 12.07
C ARG A 305 -12.95 8.41 11.01
N GLN A 306 -13.83 9.31 11.42
CA GLN A 306 -14.60 10.18 10.53
C GLN A 306 -13.79 11.42 10.09
N VAL A 307 -12.74 11.20 9.29
CA VAL A 307 -11.80 12.27 8.87
C VAL A 307 -12.14 12.92 7.53
N GLY A 308 -12.82 12.21 6.64
CA GLY A 308 -13.16 12.67 5.29
C GLY A 308 -14.59 12.32 4.88
N ASP A 309 -14.97 12.73 3.68
CA ASP A 309 -16.35 12.72 3.20
C ASP A 309 -16.96 11.32 3.21
N PHE A 310 -16.26 10.32 2.64
CA PHE A 310 -16.70 8.92 2.70
C PHE A 310 -16.86 8.40 4.14
N THR A 311 -15.88 8.66 5.02
CA THR A 311 -15.91 8.13 6.39
C THR A 311 -17.01 8.76 7.25
N ARG A 312 -17.33 10.04 7.02
CA ARG A 312 -18.45 10.72 7.67
C ARG A 312 -19.79 10.19 7.16
N ALA A 313 -19.95 10.10 5.83
CA ALA A 313 -21.15 9.54 5.22
C ALA A 313 -21.37 8.07 5.59
N LEU A 314 -20.31 7.28 5.72
CA LEU A 314 -20.37 5.91 6.23
C LEU A 314 -20.86 5.87 7.68
N ALA A 315 -20.36 6.76 8.54
CA ALA A 315 -20.83 6.84 9.91
C ALA A 315 -22.31 7.26 9.97
N ASP A 316 -22.73 8.26 9.19
CA ASP A 316 -24.13 8.68 9.10
C ASP A 316 -25.05 7.53 8.65
N ALA A 317 -24.65 6.78 7.61
CA ALA A 317 -25.38 5.61 7.11
C ALA A 317 -25.47 4.46 8.13
N LEU A 318 -24.49 4.35 9.02
CA LEU A 318 -24.46 3.35 10.09
C LEU A 318 -25.20 3.80 11.36
N GLY A 319 -25.76 5.02 11.39
CA GLY A 319 -26.38 5.55 12.60
C GLY A 319 -25.39 6.12 13.62
N ALA A 320 -24.12 6.33 13.24
CA ALA A 320 -23.02 6.73 14.11
C ALA A 320 -22.45 8.14 13.81
N GLY A 321 -23.08 8.85 12.87
CA GLY A 321 -22.53 10.07 12.30
C GLY A 321 -23.00 11.33 13.01
N GLN A 322 -22.49 12.47 12.56
CA GLN A 322 -22.83 13.77 13.13
C GLN A 322 -24.29 14.15 12.88
N SER A 323 -24.92 13.60 11.83
CA SER A 323 -26.35 13.83 11.56
C SER A 323 -27.26 13.35 12.69
N GLN A 324 -26.83 12.36 13.48
CA GLN A 324 -27.53 11.86 14.65
C GLN A 324 -27.02 12.45 15.97
N SER A 325 -26.21 13.52 15.95
CA SER A 325 -25.63 14.10 17.18
C SER A 325 -26.68 14.42 18.24
N LYS A 326 -27.86 14.89 17.81
CA LYS A 326 -29.00 15.21 18.70
C LYS A 326 -29.52 14.02 19.51
N LEU A 327 -29.40 12.78 19.01
CA LEU A 327 -29.74 11.59 19.78
C LEU A 327 -28.74 11.29 20.90
N TYR A 328 -27.56 11.93 20.84
CA TYR A 328 -26.44 11.68 21.72
C TYR A 328 -26.06 12.89 22.58
N ASP A 329 -26.73 14.04 22.41
CA ASP A 329 -26.46 15.26 23.19
C ASP A 329 -26.73 15.05 24.69
N GLU A 330 -27.61 14.10 25.04
CA GLU A 330 -27.91 13.71 26.44
C GLU A 330 -27.00 12.59 26.97
N LEU A 331 -26.17 12.00 26.12
CA LEU A 331 -25.26 10.91 26.48
C LEU A 331 -23.86 11.46 26.81
N ASP A 332 -23.13 10.75 27.68
CA ASP A 332 -21.74 11.08 28.01
C ASP A 332 -20.88 11.15 26.72
N PRO A 333 -20.29 12.31 26.39
CA PRO A 333 -19.47 12.47 25.19
C PRO A 333 -18.28 11.50 25.12
N MET A 334 -17.81 11.00 26.28
CA MET A 334 -16.68 10.06 26.39
C MET A 334 -17.13 8.59 26.48
N GLY A 335 -18.44 8.32 26.40
CA GLY A 335 -18.98 6.96 26.43
C GLY A 335 -18.84 6.21 25.10
N MET A 336 -18.82 4.87 25.18
CA MET A 336 -18.99 3.98 24.03
C MET A 336 -20.45 3.55 23.92
N TYR A 337 -21.05 3.75 22.75
CA TYR A 337 -22.47 3.50 22.53
C TYR A 337 -22.70 2.48 21.44
N GLU A 338 -23.41 1.40 21.76
CA GLU A 338 -23.92 0.49 20.76
C GLU A 338 -25.11 1.13 20.03
N ILE A 339 -25.07 1.08 18.71
CA ILE A 339 -26.13 1.63 17.87
C ILE A 339 -27.20 0.56 17.71
N ALA A 340 -28.30 0.75 18.43
CA ALA A 340 -29.47 -0.09 18.30
C ALA A 340 -30.26 0.29 17.05
N LEU A 341 -30.63 -0.71 16.23
CA LEU A 341 -31.60 -0.52 15.15
C LEU A 341 -32.97 -0.22 15.75
N GLN A 342 -33.49 0.98 15.52
CA GLN A 342 -34.84 1.36 15.96
C GLN A 342 -35.83 1.26 14.79
N HIS A 343 -37.08 0.88 15.08
CA HIS A 343 -38.23 1.03 14.17
C HIS A 343 -38.04 0.58 12.70
N GLY A 344 -37.58 -0.65 12.48
CA GLY A 344 -37.50 -1.22 11.11
C GLY A 344 -36.39 -0.62 10.24
N GLN A 345 -35.50 0.21 10.81
CA GLN A 345 -34.25 0.59 10.16
C GLN A 345 -33.43 -0.67 9.83
N LYS A 346 -32.85 -0.68 8.63
CA LYS A 346 -31.95 -1.76 8.18
C LYS A 346 -30.54 -1.21 8.16
N MET A 347 -29.59 -2.01 8.67
CA MET A 347 -28.18 -1.68 8.51
C MET A 347 -27.80 -1.67 7.03
N PRO A 348 -26.90 -0.76 6.62
CA PRO A 348 -26.50 -0.66 5.23
C PRO A 348 -25.75 -1.92 4.78
N ALA A 349 -25.87 -2.24 3.49
CA ALA A 349 -25.12 -3.36 2.94
C ALA A 349 -23.60 -3.05 2.89
N LEU A 350 -22.77 -3.98 3.37
CA LEU A 350 -21.31 -3.87 3.25
C LEU A 350 -20.76 -4.85 2.20
N ARG A 351 -19.84 -4.35 1.37
CA ARG A 351 -19.02 -5.17 0.49
C ARG A 351 -17.57 -5.14 0.97
N ILE A 352 -16.98 -6.31 1.09
CA ILE A 352 -15.65 -6.49 1.71
C ILE A 352 -14.72 -7.21 0.73
N ASP A 353 -13.67 -6.51 0.30
CA ASP A 353 -12.61 -7.05 -0.54
C ASP A 353 -11.36 -7.27 0.34
N GLY A 354 -11.07 -8.51 0.70
CA GLY A 354 -10.00 -8.83 1.65
C GLY A 354 -9.97 -10.30 2.08
N PRO A 355 -8.96 -10.71 2.87
CA PRO A 355 -7.91 -9.86 3.44
C PRO A 355 -6.76 -9.60 2.47
N TYR A 356 -6.00 -8.56 2.75
CA TYR A 356 -4.72 -8.22 2.16
C TYR A 356 -3.62 -8.29 3.21
N GLY A 357 -2.45 -8.76 2.78
CA GLY A 357 -1.32 -8.92 3.69
C GLY A 357 -0.67 -7.60 4.08
N ALA A 358 -0.04 -7.60 5.25
CA ALA A 358 0.69 -6.47 5.81
C ALA A 358 2.07 -6.95 6.32
N PRO A 359 3.11 -6.09 6.34
CA PRO A 359 4.38 -6.40 7.01
C PRO A 359 4.20 -6.81 8.48
N ALA A 360 3.16 -6.30 9.14
CA ALA A 360 2.75 -6.66 10.49
C ALA A 360 2.51 -8.17 10.73
N GLU A 361 2.31 -8.98 9.68
CA GLU A 361 2.23 -10.45 9.81
C GLU A 361 3.54 -11.08 10.32
N ASP A 362 4.69 -10.45 10.03
CA ASP A 362 6.01 -11.00 10.34
C ASP A 362 6.41 -10.78 11.82
N VAL A 363 5.55 -10.14 12.62
CA VAL A 363 5.78 -9.86 14.05
C VAL A 363 6.12 -11.14 14.81
N PHE A 364 5.47 -12.26 14.46
CA PHE A 364 5.67 -13.56 15.10
C PHE A 364 7.00 -14.24 14.75
N GLU A 365 7.73 -13.73 13.74
CA GLU A 365 9.02 -14.27 13.32
C GLU A 365 10.22 -13.64 14.06
N ASN A 366 10.03 -12.59 14.88
CA ASN A 366 11.10 -11.95 15.64
C ASN A 366 11.11 -12.40 17.10
N GLU A 367 12.27 -12.29 17.76
CA GLU A 367 12.39 -12.61 19.19
C GLU A 367 11.80 -11.51 20.08
N ILE A 368 12.04 -10.26 19.68
CA ILE A 368 11.51 -9.06 20.31
C ILE A 368 10.77 -8.26 19.24
N ALA A 369 9.54 -7.86 19.54
CA ALA A 369 8.74 -6.99 18.68
C ALA A 369 8.51 -5.63 19.34
N VAL A 370 8.86 -4.56 18.64
CA VAL A 370 8.56 -3.17 19.03
C VAL A 370 7.43 -2.67 18.15
N LEU A 371 6.24 -2.55 18.72
CA LEU A 371 5.02 -2.11 18.04
C LEU A 371 4.79 -0.64 18.34
N ILE A 372 4.91 0.22 17.33
CA ILE A 372 4.82 1.67 17.48
C ILE A 372 3.60 2.18 16.71
N GLY A 373 2.61 2.74 17.42
CA GLY A 373 1.41 3.34 16.85
C GLY A 373 1.34 4.84 17.12
N THR A 374 0.88 5.63 16.15
CA THR A 374 0.53 7.05 16.36
C THR A 374 -0.97 7.28 16.12
N GLY A 375 -1.70 7.79 17.10
CA GLY A 375 -3.16 7.99 16.99
C GLY A 375 -3.89 6.70 16.57
N ILE A 376 -4.74 6.76 15.53
CA ILE A 376 -5.45 5.59 14.98
C ILE A 376 -4.52 4.52 14.35
N GLY A 377 -3.25 4.85 14.12
CA GLY A 377 -2.24 3.90 13.68
C GLY A 377 -1.98 2.75 14.67
N VAL A 378 -2.62 2.74 15.83
CA VAL A 378 -2.61 1.63 16.77
C VAL A 378 -3.50 0.44 16.36
N THR A 379 -4.44 0.65 15.43
CA THR A 379 -5.40 -0.37 14.96
C THR A 379 -4.79 -1.72 14.53
N PRO A 380 -3.67 -1.82 13.78
CA PRO A 380 -3.05 -3.13 13.50
C PRO A 380 -2.58 -3.84 14.77
N TRP A 381 -2.13 -3.08 15.77
CA TRP A 381 -1.61 -3.61 17.03
C TRP A 381 -2.74 -4.17 17.90
N ALA A 382 -3.98 -3.68 17.75
CA ALA A 382 -5.18 -4.27 18.37
C ALA A 382 -5.31 -5.76 18.09
N SER A 383 -5.33 -6.10 16.81
CA SER A 383 -5.50 -7.48 16.34
C SER A 383 -4.30 -8.34 16.74
N ILE A 384 -3.09 -7.81 16.62
CA ILE A 384 -1.85 -8.51 16.96
C ILE A 384 -1.78 -8.81 18.46
N LEU A 385 -2.00 -7.80 19.32
CA LEU A 385 -1.92 -7.97 20.77
C LEU A 385 -2.99 -8.95 21.28
N LYS A 386 -4.24 -8.86 20.79
CA LYS A 386 -5.29 -9.85 21.08
C LYS A 386 -4.88 -11.26 20.63
N SER A 387 -4.26 -11.38 19.46
CA SER A 387 -3.83 -12.69 18.96
C SER A 387 -2.69 -13.28 19.78
N ILE A 388 -1.71 -12.45 20.18
CA ILE A 388 -0.63 -12.85 21.08
C ILE A 388 -1.21 -13.36 22.41
N TYR A 389 -2.18 -12.64 22.95
CA TYR A 389 -2.91 -13.04 24.17
C TYR A 389 -3.53 -14.43 24.02
N HIS A 390 -4.32 -14.67 22.97
CA HIS A 390 -4.94 -15.98 22.76
C HIS A 390 -3.92 -17.09 22.51
N MET A 391 -2.86 -16.81 21.77
CA MET A 391 -1.81 -17.79 21.50
C MET A 391 -1.03 -18.18 22.76
N ARG A 392 -0.82 -17.25 23.69
CA ARG A 392 -0.16 -17.53 24.97
C ARG A 392 -1.01 -18.38 25.91
N LEU A 393 -2.32 -18.17 25.90
CA LEU A 393 -3.27 -19.01 26.64
C LEU A 393 -3.46 -20.40 26.01
N SER A 394 -3.04 -20.57 24.75
CA SER A 394 -3.16 -21.85 24.06
C SER A 394 -2.14 -22.87 24.59
N PRO A 395 -2.40 -24.19 24.47
CA PRO A 395 -1.49 -25.24 24.94
C PRO A 395 -0.09 -25.20 24.30
N ASN A 396 0.02 -24.59 23.12
CA ASN A 396 1.27 -24.47 22.35
C ASN A 396 1.64 -22.99 22.14
N PRO A 397 2.16 -22.31 23.17
CA PRO A 397 2.51 -20.91 23.06
C PRO A 397 3.65 -20.69 22.04
N PRO A 398 3.66 -19.54 21.33
CA PRO A 398 4.70 -19.22 20.38
C PRO A 398 6.05 -19.13 21.09
N LYS A 399 7.01 -19.94 20.63
CA LYS A 399 8.33 -20.07 21.27
C LYS A 399 9.31 -18.97 20.86
N ARG A 400 9.12 -18.39 19.66
CA ARG A 400 10.08 -17.44 19.09
C ARG A 400 9.87 -16.01 19.59
N LEU A 401 8.66 -15.46 19.48
CA LEU A 401 8.34 -14.15 20.04
C LEU A 401 8.35 -14.27 21.57
N ARG A 402 9.29 -13.62 22.24
CA ARG A 402 9.47 -13.70 23.70
C ARG A 402 8.96 -12.45 24.39
N ARG A 403 9.15 -11.27 23.79
CA ARG A 403 8.76 -9.98 24.37
C ARG A 403 8.23 -9.00 23.35
N VAL A 404 7.30 -8.16 23.80
CA VAL A 404 6.63 -7.13 23.02
C VAL A 404 6.73 -5.80 23.76
N GLU A 405 7.31 -4.81 23.09
CA GLU A 405 7.31 -3.42 23.52
C GLU A 405 6.27 -2.67 22.72
N PHE A 406 5.19 -2.25 23.37
CA PHE A 406 4.12 -1.51 22.74
C PHE A 406 4.26 -0.02 23.07
N ILE A 407 4.55 0.80 22.06
CA ILE A 407 4.74 2.23 22.18
C ILE A 407 3.58 2.94 21.47
N TRP A 408 2.75 3.62 22.25
CA TRP A 408 1.62 4.36 21.71
C TRP A 408 1.79 5.85 21.91
N VAL A 409 1.85 6.59 20.80
CA VAL A 409 2.04 8.04 20.79
C VAL A 409 0.74 8.70 20.37
N CYS A 410 0.14 9.44 21.30
CA CYS A 410 -1.07 10.22 21.05
C CYS A 410 -0.80 11.71 21.19
N LYS A 411 -1.60 12.49 20.48
CA LYS A 411 -1.63 13.94 20.68
C LYS A 411 -2.51 14.26 21.88
N ASP A 412 -3.73 13.72 21.89
CA ASP A 412 -4.78 14.08 22.84
C ASP A 412 -5.07 12.90 23.80
N THR A 413 -5.54 13.18 25.02
CA THR A 413 -5.81 12.17 26.07
C THR A 413 -7.00 11.27 25.74
N SER A 414 -8.05 11.81 25.10
CA SER A 414 -9.25 11.06 24.69
C SER A 414 -8.96 9.95 23.67
N SER A 415 -7.80 10.00 22.99
CA SER A 415 -7.39 8.93 22.08
C SER A 415 -7.08 7.62 22.80
N PHE A 416 -6.84 7.64 24.12
CA PHE A 416 -6.47 6.46 24.91
C PHE A 416 -7.67 5.57 25.29
N GLU A 417 -8.88 6.13 25.38
CA GLU A 417 -10.04 5.47 25.99
C GLU A 417 -10.55 4.24 25.21
N TRP A 418 -10.69 4.33 23.88
CA TRP A 418 -11.22 3.22 23.07
C TRP A 418 -10.34 1.96 23.09
N PHE A 419 -9.06 2.10 23.46
CA PHE A 419 -8.10 1.00 23.53
C PHE A 419 -7.73 0.61 24.97
N GLN A 420 -8.18 1.39 25.95
CA GLN A 420 -7.83 1.25 27.37
C GLN A 420 -8.28 -0.11 27.93
N THR A 421 -9.54 -0.50 27.68
CA THR A 421 -10.09 -1.77 28.17
C THR A 421 -9.26 -2.97 27.70
N LEU A 422 -8.80 -2.94 26.46
CA LEU A 422 -7.94 -3.99 25.92
C LEU A 422 -6.55 -3.96 26.57
N LEU A 423 -5.93 -2.79 26.68
CA LEU A 423 -4.60 -2.64 27.28
C LEU A 423 -4.57 -3.07 28.75
N SER A 424 -5.58 -2.68 29.53
CA SER A 424 -5.74 -3.06 30.93
C SER A 424 -5.84 -4.58 31.09
N SER A 425 -6.61 -5.23 30.22
CA SER A 425 -6.75 -6.70 30.21
C SER A 425 -5.43 -7.41 29.87
N LEU A 426 -4.66 -6.86 28.93
CA LEU A 426 -3.36 -7.41 28.52
C LEU A 426 -2.28 -7.22 29.60
N GLU A 427 -2.26 -6.05 30.25
CA GLU A 427 -1.31 -5.72 31.30
C GLU A 427 -1.51 -6.57 32.57
N ALA A 428 -2.77 -6.80 32.95
CA ALA A 428 -3.13 -7.66 34.08
C ALA A 428 -2.55 -9.08 33.91
N GLN A 429 -2.60 -9.65 32.71
CA GLN A 429 -2.04 -10.99 32.45
C GLN A 429 -0.53 -11.01 32.30
N SER A 430 0.08 -9.96 31.75
CA SER A 430 1.54 -9.83 31.70
C SER A 430 2.16 -9.92 33.10
N THR A 431 1.46 -9.39 34.11
CA THR A 431 1.88 -9.46 35.51
C THR A 431 1.71 -10.86 36.13
N ASN A 432 0.73 -11.64 35.69
CA ASN A 432 0.38 -12.92 36.34
C ASN A 432 1.27 -14.11 35.92
N GLY A 433 2.08 -13.98 34.86
CA GLY A 433 2.89 -15.08 34.32
C GLY A 433 4.26 -15.27 34.98
N SER A 434 4.79 -14.27 35.69
CA SER A 434 6.13 -14.29 36.29
C SER A 434 6.22 -13.29 37.44
N GLY A 435 6.64 -13.74 38.63
CA GLY A 435 6.82 -12.88 39.81
C GLY A 435 7.97 -11.87 39.71
N ASN A 436 8.69 -11.83 38.58
CA ASN A 436 9.80 -10.92 38.29
C ASN A 436 9.43 -9.96 37.14
N GLU A 437 9.60 -8.65 37.34
CA GLU A 437 9.37 -7.63 36.31
C GLU A 437 10.19 -7.85 35.02
N GLN A 438 11.31 -8.57 35.11
CA GLN A 438 12.21 -8.86 33.99
C GLN A 438 11.62 -9.87 32.97
N ASP A 439 10.62 -10.66 33.37
CA ASP A 439 9.97 -11.67 32.53
C ASP A 439 8.58 -11.25 32.03
N GLN A 440 8.23 -9.95 32.12
CA GLN A 440 6.99 -9.44 31.54
C GLN A 440 7.01 -9.57 30.01
N PHE A 441 6.00 -10.24 29.44
CA PHE A 441 5.93 -10.46 28.00
C PHE A 441 5.55 -9.18 27.23
N LEU A 442 4.74 -8.32 27.84
CA LEU A 442 4.26 -7.08 27.26
C LEU A 442 4.61 -5.92 28.17
N ARG A 443 5.28 -4.92 27.59
CA ARG A 443 5.52 -3.63 28.21
C ARG A 443 4.86 -2.53 27.39
N ILE A 444 4.04 -1.73 28.06
CA ILE A 444 3.27 -0.64 27.44
C ILE A 444 3.97 0.68 27.77
N HIS A 445 4.16 1.51 26.74
CA HIS A 445 4.67 2.87 26.87
C HIS A 445 3.70 3.83 26.17
N THR A 446 2.98 4.61 26.95
CA THR A 446 2.11 5.67 26.44
C THR A 446 2.88 6.99 26.42
N TYR A 447 2.72 7.75 25.33
CA TYR A 447 3.33 9.07 25.14
C TYR A 447 2.26 10.08 24.75
N LEU A 448 2.11 11.14 25.55
CA LEU A 448 1.22 12.25 25.26
C LEU A 448 2.05 13.44 24.77
N THR A 449 1.80 13.88 23.54
CA THR A 449 2.62 14.88 22.84
C THR A 449 2.03 16.28 22.83
N GLN A 450 0.75 16.46 23.20
CA GLN A 450 0.15 17.78 23.36
C GLN A 450 0.76 18.52 24.54
N LYS A 451 0.86 19.85 24.40
CA LYS A 451 1.24 20.73 25.50
C LYS A 451 0.09 20.77 26.49
N ILE A 452 0.34 20.29 27.70
CA ILE A 452 -0.61 20.31 28.80
C ILE A 452 -0.54 21.69 29.47
N ASP A 453 -1.68 22.24 29.84
CA ASP A 453 -1.77 23.43 30.69
C ASP A 453 -1.25 23.12 32.11
N SER A 454 -0.79 24.16 32.80
CA SER A 454 -0.22 24.01 34.15
C SER A 454 -1.20 23.38 35.14
N ASN A 455 -2.50 23.67 35.00
CA ASN A 455 -3.53 23.19 35.91
C ASN A 455 -3.80 21.69 35.71
N THR A 456 -4.00 21.25 34.46
CA THR A 456 -4.13 19.82 34.16
C THR A 456 -2.87 19.04 34.53
N ALA A 457 -1.67 19.59 34.28
CA ALA A 457 -0.42 18.95 34.68
C ALA A 457 -0.33 18.77 36.21
N GLN A 458 -0.73 19.79 36.97
CA GLN A 458 -0.76 19.71 38.43
C GLN A 458 -1.80 18.69 38.92
N ASN A 459 -2.98 18.63 38.30
CA ASN A 459 -4.00 17.62 38.60
C ASN A 459 -3.50 16.18 38.34
N ILE A 460 -2.81 15.96 37.23
CA ILE A 460 -2.22 14.66 36.91
C ILE A 460 -1.18 14.27 37.96
N VAL A 461 -0.29 15.19 38.32
CA VAL A 461 0.75 14.92 39.34
C VAL A 461 0.09 14.60 40.69
N LEU A 462 -0.86 15.41 41.14
CA LEU A 462 -1.57 15.20 42.40
C LEU A 462 -2.27 13.84 42.45
N ASN A 463 -2.95 13.45 41.37
CA ASN A 463 -3.65 12.16 41.28
C ASN A 463 -2.73 10.96 41.02
N SER A 464 -1.45 11.19 40.72
CA SER A 464 -0.44 10.14 40.50
C SER A 464 0.36 9.75 41.76
N VAL A 465 0.24 10.55 42.83
CA VAL A 465 0.94 10.30 44.10
C VAL A 465 0.09 9.34 44.94
N GLY A 466 0.66 8.18 45.26
CA GLY A 466 0.00 7.16 46.10
C GLY A 466 -0.94 6.20 45.35
N THR A 467 -1.06 6.33 44.03
CA THR A 467 -1.82 5.41 43.16
C THR A 467 -0.89 4.57 42.29
N ASP A 468 -1.16 3.27 42.21
CA ASP A 468 -0.40 2.31 41.37
C ASP A 468 -0.77 2.40 39.88
N LYS A 469 -1.88 3.10 39.57
CA LYS A 469 -2.39 3.29 38.21
C LYS A 469 -2.20 4.72 37.76
N ASP A 470 -1.89 4.87 36.48
CA ASP A 470 -1.81 6.13 35.79
C ASP A 470 -3.18 6.83 35.76
N PRO A 471 -3.28 8.11 36.15
CA PRO A 471 -4.57 8.79 36.26
C PRO A 471 -5.22 9.13 34.89
N LEU A 472 -4.49 9.00 33.78
CA LEU A 472 -5.02 9.28 32.44
C LEU A 472 -5.46 8.01 31.72
N THR A 473 -4.71 6.93 31.89
CA THR A 473 -4.92 5.68 31.15
C THR A 473 -5.40 4.54 32.03
N GLU A 474 -5.39 4.70 33.35
CA GLU A 474 -5.69 3.67 34.36
C GLU A 474 -4.85 2.38 34.24
N LEU A 475 -3.76 2.45 33.48
CA LEU A 475 -2.77 1.37 33.34
C LEU A 475 -1.73 1.48 34.46
N LYS A 476 -1.07 0.38 34.80
CA LYS A 476 0.09 0.41 35.71
C LYS A 476 1.26 1.14 35.06
N SER A 477 1.42 1.01 33.74
CA SER A 477 2.38 1.78 32.96
C SER A 477 2.02 3.27 32.96
N ARG A 478 2.92 4.09 33.51
CA ARG A 478 2.73 5.55 33.55
C ARG A 478 2.90 6.21 32.18
N THR A 479 2.12 7.26 31.94
CA THR A 479 2.18 8.04 30.70
C THR A 479 3.40 8.97 30.69
N ASN A 480 4.15 8.92 29.60
CA ASN A 480 5.28 9.81 29.35
C ASN A 480 4.81 11.08 28.63
N PHE A 481 5.38 12.23 29.00
CA PHE A 481 5.05 13.50 28.38
C PHE A 481 6.13 13.93 27.37
N GLY A 482 5.69 14.36 26.19
CA GLY A 482 6.56 14.76 25.10
C GLY A 482 6.80 13.67 24.06
N ARG A 483 7.77 13.90 23.17
CA ARG A 483 8.08 12.98 22.07
C ARG A 483 9.01 11.86 22.56
N PRO A 484 8.78 10.60 22.15
CA PRO A 484 9.71 9.52 22.45
C PRO A 484 11.10 9.79 21.85
N ASP A 485 12.14 9.65 22.66
CA ASP A 485 13.51 9.57 22.16
C ASP A 485 13.82 8.14 21.72
N PHE A 486 13.50 7.84 20.46
CA PHE A 486 13.74 6.52 19.88
C PHE A 486 15.22 6.15 19.81
N HIS A 487 16.14 7.12 19.75
CA HIS A 487 17.57 6.81 19.75
C HIS A 487 17.98 6.25 21.11
N ARG A 488 17.62 6.97 22.18
CA ARG A 488 17.91 6.53 23.55
C ARG A 488 17.19 5.22 23.89
N LEU A 489 15.92 5.07 23.50
CA LEU A 489 15.14 3.87 23.78
C LEU A 489 15.71 2.63 23.10
N LEU A 490 16.01 2.71 21.80
CA LEU A 490 16.54 1.56 21.06
C LEU A 490 18.01 1.27 21.41
N ALA A 491 18.82 2.28 21.71
CA ALA A 491 20.18 2.09 22.20
C ALA A 491 20.18 1.42 23.59
N GLY A 492 19.34 1.88 24.52
CA GLY A 492 19.20 1.25 25.83
C GLY A 492 18.69 -0.19 25.74
N MET A 493 17.78 -0.48 24.80
CA MET A 493 17.34 -1.85 24.51
C MET A 493 18.50 -2.71 23.98
N ARG A 494 19.28 -2.20 23.04
CA ARG A 494 20.49 -2.89 22.53
C ARG A 494 21.43 -3.22 23.69
N ASP A 495 21.78 -2.22 24.49
CA ASP A 495 22.75 -2.37 25.58
C ASP A 495 22.24 -3.37 26.62
N GLY A 496 20.96 -3.30 26.99
CA GLY A 496 20.37 -4.28 27.89
C GLY A 496 20.31 -5.71 27.33
N ILE A 497 20.14 -5.88 26.02
CA ILE A 497 20.19 -7.20 25.37
C ILE A 497 21.62 -7.77 25.42
N ILE A 498 22.62 -6.93 25.16
CA ILE A 498 24.05 -7.30 25.21
C ILE A 498 24.45 -7.65 26.64
N ASP A 499 24.08 -6.82 27.61
CA ASP A 499 24.36 -6.99 29.03
C ASP A 499 23.51 -8.07 29.69
N ARG A 500 22.57 -8.68 28.93
CA ARG A 500 21.65 -9.73 29.38
C ARG A 500 20.72 -9.31 30.53
N THR A 501 20.58 -8.01 30.75
CA THR A 501 19.67 -7.44 31.75
C THR A 501 18.27 -7.24 31.19
N TYR A 502 18.11 -7.28 29.87
CA TYR A 502 16.83 -7.03 29.21
C TYR A 502 15.83 -8.19 29.37
N MET A 503 16.27 -9.44 29.31
CA MET A 503 15.41 -10.64 29.47
C MET A 503 16.23 -11.85 29.95
N SER A 504 15.62 -12.69 30.77
CA SER A 504 16.22 -13.95 31.21
C SER A 504 16.33 -14.97 30.06
N GLY A 505 17.26 -15.92 30.11
CA GLY A 505 17.31 -17.06 29.18
C GLY A 505 17.62 -16.72 27.71
N LEU A 506 18.37 -15.65 27.43
CA LEU A 506 18.86 -15.31 26.08
C LEU A 506 20.06 -16.19 25.63
N GLU A 507 20.19 -17.40 26.17
CA GLU A 507 21.35 -18.25 25.94
C GLU A 507 21.31 -18.92 24.55
N SER A 508 22.45 -18.89 23.87
CA SER A 508 22.84 -19.67 22.67
C SER A 508 22.53 -19.15 21.25
N THR A 509 21.98 -17.94 21.05
CA THR A 509 21.94 -17.35 19.70
C THR A 509 23.07 -16.33 19.50
N LEU A 510 23.86 -16.51 18.43
CA LEU A 510 24.92 -15.58 18.02
C LEU A 510 24.38 -14.17 17.68
N ARG A 511 23.06 -14.03 17.51
CA ARG A 511 22.41 -12.79 17.08
C ARG A 511 20.92 -12.75 17.45
N THR A 512 20.50 -11.67 18.10
CA THR A 512 19.09 -11.38 18.44
C THR A 512 18.45 -10.52 17.37
N ASP A 513 17.30 -10.96 16.84
CA ASP A 513 16.51 -10.21 15.87
C ASP A 513 15.40 -9.41 16.57
N VAL A 514 15.49 -8.07 16.46
CA VAL A 514 14.48 -7.13 16.97
C VAL A 514 13.69 -6.57 15.80
N GLY A 515 12.39 -6.81 15.80
CA GLY A 515 11.49 -6.29 14.79
C GLY A 515 10.78 -5.03 15.23
N VAL A 516 11.03 -3.91 14.54
CA VAL A 516 10.41 -2.61 14.80
C VAL A 516 9.35 -2.33 13.75
N TYR A 517 8.09 -2.29 14.18
CA TYR A 517 6.92 -2.10 13.35
C TYR A 517 6.28 -0.76 13.66
N PHE A 518 6.13 0.10 12.66
CA PHE A 518 5.63 1.45 12.83
C PHE A 518 4.43 1.74 11.95
N CYS A 519 3.35 2.24 12.54
CA CYS A 519 2.18 2.74 11.83
C CYS A 519 1.93 4.21 12.21
N GLY A 520 2.12 5.11 11.25
CA GLY A 520 2.06 6.56 11.47
C GLY A 520 2.72 7.43 10.40
N PRO A 521 2.93 8.74 10.69
CA PRO A 521 3.39 9.71 9.70
C PRO A 521 4.81 9.44 9.18
N ASN A 522 5.05 9.80 7.90
CA ASN A 522 6.34 9.61 7.21
C ASN A 522 7.55 10.21 7.95
N VAL A 523 7.36 11.35 8.62
CA VAL A 523 8.44 12.05 9.32
C VAL A 523 8.95 11.20 10.49
N ALA A 524 8.05 10.74 11.36
CA ALA A 524 8.39 9.86 12.48
C ALA A 524 8.99 8.53 12.00
N ALA A 525 8.47 7.94 10.91
CA ALA A 525 9.03 6.72 10.33
C ALA A 525 10.51 6.87 9.94
N ARG A 526 10.91 8.03 9.41
CA ARG A 526 12.30 8.30 9.02
C ARG A 526 13.21 8.38 10.24
N ASP A 527 12.75 9.01 11.30
CA ASP A 527 13.52 9.21 12.52
C ASP A 527 13.70 7.88 13.27
N ILE A 528 12.63 7.09 13.40
CA ILE A 528 12.68 5.73 13.98
C ILE A 528 13.61 4.84 13.15
N ARG A 529 13.52 4.88 11.81
CA ARG A 529 14.42 4.12 10.93
C ARG A 529 15.88 4.52 11.13
N LYS A 530 16.17 5.81 11.35
CA LYS A 530 17.52 6.29 11.66
C LYS A 530 18.00 5.77 13.02
N ALA A 531 17.14 5.79 14.03
CA ALA A 531 17.43 5.24 15.36
C ALA A 531 17.71 3.72 15.31
N CYS A 532 16.90 2.95 14.57
CA CYS A 532 17.13 1.52 14.36
C CYS A 532 18.51 1.23 13.74
N LYS A 533 18.92 2.06 12.76
CA LYS A 533 20.25 1.92 12.14
C LYS A 533 21.39 2.24 13.11
N GLY A 534 21.21 3.24 13.98
CA GLY A 534 22.21 3.61 14.99
C GLY A 534 22.33 2.58 16.12
N ALA A 535 21.23 1.91 16.47
CA ALA A 535 21.21 0.86 17.48
C ALA A 535 21.62 -0.53 16.96
N LYS A 536 21.84 -0.69 15.65
CA LYS A 536 22.23 -1.98 15.06
C LYS A 536 23.69 -2.30 15.33
N CYS A 537 23.97 -3.50 15.85
CA CYS A 537 25.32 -4.03 16.03
C CYS A 537 25.44 -5.47 15.51
N GLN A 538 26.57 -6.14 15.76
CA GLN A 538 26.80 -7.52 15.32
C GLN A 538 25.87 -8.52 16.03
N GLU A 539 25.66 -8.31 17.33
CA GLU A 539 24.86 -9.16 18.21
C GLU A 539 23.36 -8.84 18.14
N VAL A 540 22.98 -7.57 17.90
CA VAL A 540 21.58 -7.14 17.86
C VAL A 540 21.22 -6.55 16.51
N ASN A 541 20.24 -7.16 15.85
CA ASN A 541 19.78 -6.77 14.53
C ASN A 541 18.39 -6.13 14.58
N PHE A 542 18.34 -4.80 14.43
CA PHE A 542 17.09 -4.08 14.25
C PHE A 542 16.64 -4.13 12.79
N LYS A 543 15.43 -4.65 12.57
CA LYS A 543 14.72 -4.62 11.29
C LYS A 543 13.53 -3.67 11.42
N PHE A 544 13.36 -2.75 10.47
CA PHE A 544 12.32 -1.72 10.53
C PHE A 544 11.31 -1.90 9.39
N TRP A 545 10.04 -2.01 9.75
CA TRP A 545 8.91 -2.04 8.82
C TRP A 545 7.96 -0.89 9.09
N LYS A 546 7.39 -0.38 7.99
CA LYS A 546 6.41 0.67 8.05
C LYS A 546 5.09 0.18 7.45
N GLU A 547 4.03 0.34 8.23
CA GLU A 547 2.65 0.18 7.77
C GLU A 547 2.17 1.41 7.01
N HIS A 548 1.41 1.18 5.94
CA HIS A 548 0.87 2.20 5.05
C HIS A 548 -0.66 2.10 5.05
N PHE A 549 -1.29 2.57 6.14
CA PHE A 549 -2.74 2.67 6.27
C PHE A 549 -3.15 4.12 6.46
#